data_AF-G9QQU9-F1
#
_entry.id   AF-G9QQU9-F1
#
_cell.length_a   1.000
_cell.length_b   1.000
_cell.length_c   1.000
_cell.angle_alpha   90.00
_cell.angle_beta   90.00
_cell.angle_gamma   90.00
#
_symmetry.space_group_name_H-M   'P 1'
#
loop_
_entity.id
_entity.type
_entity.pdbx_description
1 polymer ?
#
loop_
_entity_poly.entity_id
_entity_poly.type
_entity_poly.pdbx_seq_one_letter_code
_entity_poly.pdbx_strand_id
1 'polypeptide(L)'
;MPNMSEGMKEMVRSFSKLAFLRSLQRLIPELTEKDIVPAQAGVRAQAIMQDGSMVDDFAIFSGKRSLHVCNAPSPAATASIPIGEAIAQEIVERFQHQKTLVYKKEESI
;
A
#
# COMPACT_ATOMS: atom_id res chain seq x y z
N MET A 1 -5.07 16.77 -11.68
CA MET A 1 -4.17 15.67 -11.25
C MET A 1 -3.23 16.20 -10.17
N PRO A 2 -3.57 16.03 -8.88
CA PRO A 2 -2.83 16.65 -7.77
C PRO A 2 -1.35 16.22 -7.68
N ASN A 3 -1.01 15.03 -8.19
CA ASN A 3 0.33 14.43 -8.01
C ASN A 3 1.21 14.47 -9.27
N MET A 4 0.83 15.22 -10.31
CA MET A 4 1.55 15.22 -11.59
C MET A 4 2.97 15.80 -11.50
N SER A 5 3.15 16.84 -10.68
CA SER A 5 4.47 17.45 -10.42
C SER A 5 5.43 16.46 -9.76
N GLU A 6 4.97 15.77 -8.72
CA GLU A 6 5.77 14.76 -8.02
C GLU A 6 6.07 13.56 -8.94
N GLY A 7 5.09 13.09 -9.72
CA GLY A 7 5.32 12.04 -10.72
C GLY A 7 6.40 12.42 -11.73
N MET A 8 6.41 13.66 -12.24
CA MET A 8 7.45 14.12 -13.16
C MET A 8 8.84 14.15 -12.49
N LYS A 9 8.93 14.60 -11.24
CA LYS A 9 10.20 14.60 -10.49
C LYS A 9 10.74 13.18 -10.30
N GLU A 10 9.87 12.23 -9.96
CA GLU A 10 10.22 10.81 -9.83
C GLU A 10 10.76 10.23 -11.15
N MET A 11 10.13 10.55 -12.27
CA MET A 11 10.60 10.13 -13.60
C MET A 11 11.98 10.68 -13.93
N VAL A 12 12.19 11.99 -13.71
CA VAL A 12 13.49 12.63 -13.93
C VAL A 12 14.58 12.01 -13.05
N ARG A 13 14.26 11.77 -11.78
CA ARG A 13 15.19 11.15 -10.82
C ARG A 13 15.53 9.71 -11.19
N SER A 14 14.56 8.95 -11.70
CA SER A 14 14.76 7.56 -12.13
C SER A 14 15.61 7.46 -13.39
N PHE A 15 15.51 8.44 -14.29
CA PHE A 15 16.29 8.47 -15.54
C PHE A 15 17.71 9.04 -15.34
N SER A 16 17.88 10.03 -14.46
CA SER A 16 19.15 10.74 -14.29
C SER A 16 19.88 10.32 -13.01
N LYS A 17 21.00 9.62 -13.18
CA LYS A 17 21.91 9.24 -12.08
C LYS A 17 22.36 10.46 -11.25
N LEU A 18 22.62 11.60 -11.91
CA LEU A 18 23.01 12.84 -11.24
C LEU A 18 21.87 13.45 -10.43
N ALA A 19 20.64 13.42 -10.94
CA ALA A 19 19.47 13.90 -10.20
C ALA A 19 19.17 13.01 -8.98
N PHE A 20 19.37 11.69 -9.12
CA PHE A 20 19.31 10.74 -8.01
C PHE A 20 20.38 11.03 -6.95
N LEU A 21 21.65 11.22 -7.37
CA LEU A 21 22.75 11.58 -6.46
C LEU A 21 22.45 12.86 -5.67
N ARG A 22 22.01 13.93 -6.33
CA ARG A 22 21.64 15.19 -5.66
C ARG A 22 20.52 14.99 -4.64
N SER A 23 19.59 14.08 -4.91
CA SER A 23 18.51 13.75 -3.97
C SER A 23 19.04 13.04 -2.73
N LEU A 24 19.98 12.10 -2.90
CA LEU A 24 20.64 11.37 -1.81
C LEU A 24 21.56 12.26 -0.97
N GLN A 25 22.24 13.22 -1.60
CA GLN A 25 23.16 14.15 -0.92
C GLN A 25 22.48 15.08 0.09
N ARG A 26 21.15 15.19 0.06
CA ARG A 26 20.39 15.86 1.15
C ARG A 26 20.42 15.09 2.47
N LEU A 27 20.67 13.77 2.42
CA LEU A 27 20.79 12.89 3.57
C LEU A 27 22.26 12.55 3.87
N ILE A 28 23.07 12.28 2.83
CA ILE A 28 24.48 11.90 2.95
C ILE A 28 25.31 12.73 1.95
N PRO A 29 25.78 13.93 2.33
CA PRO A 29 26.43 14.88 1.42
C PRO A 29 27.70 14.38 0.72
N GLU A 30 28.44 13.48 1.36
CA GLU A 30 29.71 12.93 0.87
C GLU A 30 29.57 11.91 -0.27
N LEU A 31 28.35 11.47 -0.59
CA LEU A 31 28.11 10.52 -1.68
C LEU A 31 28.61 11.07 -3.01
N THR A 32 29.18 10.17 -3.80
CA THR A 32 29.65 10.42 -5.16
C THR A 32 28.93 9.51 -6.16
N GLU A 33 29.10 9.77 -7.45
CA GLU A 33 28.52 8.90 -8.49
C GLU A 33 29.06 7.46 -8.45
N LYS A 34 30.23 7.23 -7.86
CA LYS A 34 30.87 5.92 -7.75
C LYS A 34 30.19 5.02 -6.72
N ASP A 35 29.53 5.62 -5.74
CA ASP A 35 28.82 4.91 -4.67
C ASP A 35 27.43 4.42 -5.13
N ILE A 36 26.95 4.92 -6.28
CA ILE A 36 25.68 4.50 -6.87
C ILE A 36 25.94 3.39 -7.89
N VAL A 37 25.53 2.18 -7.51
CA VAL A 37 25.56 0.99 -8.34
C VAL A 37 24.13 0.58 -8.77
N PRO A 38 23.97 -0.12 -9.90
CA PRO A 38 22.66 -0.64 -10.30
C PRO A 38 22.07 -1.58 -9.25
N ALA A 39 20.77 -1.46 -9.00
CA ALA A 39 20.00 -2.32 -8.11
C ALA A 39 18.65 -2.64 -8.75
N GLN A 40 17.95 -3.65 -8.22
CA GLN A 40 16.60 -3.97 -8.68
C GLN A 40 15.62 -2.87 -8.26
N ALA A 41 14.67 -2.56 -9.15
CA ALA A 41 13.59 -1.63 -8.83
C ALA A 41 12.52 -2.33 -7.97
N GLY A 42 12.04 -1.63 -6.94
CA GLY A 42 10.88 -2.03 -6.15
C GLY A 42 9.64 -1.26 -6.57
N VAL A 43 8.48 -1.93 -6.59
CA VAL A 43 7.17 -1.29 -6.83
C VAL A 43 6.33 -1.41 -5.57
N ARG A 44 5.84 -0.27 -5.05
CA ARG A 44 4.89 -0.27 -3.94
C ARG A 44 3.47 -0.42 -4.50
N ALA A 45 2.71 -1.37 -3.95
CA ALA A 45 1.27 -1.41 -4.13
C ALA A 45 0.65 -0.23 -3.36
N GLN A 46 0.32 0.84 -4.08
CA GLN A 46 -0.24 2.08 -3.55
C GLN A 46 -1.58 2.34 -4.23
N ALA A 47 -2.67 2.38 -3.47
CA ALA A 47 -3.98 2.69 -4.03
C ALA A 47 -4.09 4.19 -4.35
N ILE A 48 -4.74 4.46 -5.49
CA ILE A 48 -5.05 5.79 -6.01
C ILE A 48 -6.56 5.89 -6.21
N MET A 49 -7.18 6.93 -5.66
CA MET A 49 -8.60 7.21 -5.80
C MET A 49 -8.91 7.82 -7.17
N GLN A 50 -10.18 7.86 -7.56
CA GLN A 50 -10.59 8.40 -8.88
C GLN A 50 -10.22 9.87 -9.08
N ASP A 51 -10.13 10.65 -8.00
CA ASP A 51 -9.69 12.05 -8.03
C ASP A 51 -8.15 12.21 -8.12
N GLY A 52 -7.42 11.10 -8.11
CA GLY A 52 -5.96 11.04 -8.16
C GLY A 52 -5.28 11.19 -6.80
N SER A 53 -6.02 11.24 -5.69
CA SER A 53 -5.46 11.22 -4.34
C SER A 53 -4.90 9.84 -3.97
N MET A 54 -3.86 9.82 -3.13
CA MET A 54 -3.25 8.59 -2.62
C MET A 54 -3.97 8.14 -1.35
N VAL A 55 -4.17 6.84 -1.19
CA VAL A 55 -4.70 6.30 0.07
C VAL A 55 -3.56 6.06 1.06
N ASP A 56 -3.58 6.74 2.21
CA ASP A 56 -2.52 6.63 3.21
C ASP A 56 -2.67 5.42 4.14
N ASP A 57 -3.89 4.92 4.31
CA ASP A 57 -4.24 3.83 5.25
C ASP A 57 -4.90 2.64 4.52
N PHE A 58 -5.48 1.70 5.25
CA PHE A 58 -6.17 0.55 4.70
C PHE A 58 -7.26 0.93 3.68
N ALA A 59 -7.22 0.29 2.51
CA ALA A 59 -8.32 0.27 1.55
C ALA A 59 -8.85 -1.16 1.47
N ILE A 60 -9.88 -1.46 2.27
CA ILE A 60 -10.43 -2.81 2.39
C ILE A 60 -11.84 -2.85 1.79
N PHE A 61 -12.06 -3.79 0.86
CA PHE A 61 -13.35 -3.98 0.20
C PHE A 61 -13.88 -5.39 0.47
N SER A 62 -15.12 -5.48 0.95
CA SER A 62 -15.77 -6.77 1.21
C SER A 62 -16.53 -7.27 -0.02
N GLY A 63 -16.35 -8.53 -0.35
CA GLY A 63 -17.21 -9.30 -1.25
C GLY A 63 -18.15 -10.22 -0.47
N LYS A 64 -18.97 -11.02 -1.17
CA LYS A 64 -19.88 -11.97 -0.51
C LYS A 64 -19.16 -13.02 0.33
N ARG A 65 -17.99 -13.47 -0.13
CA ARG A 65 -17.16 -14.53 0.49
C ARG A 65 -15.66 -14.19 0.41
N SER A 66 -15.33 -12.92 0.29
CA SER A 66 -13.96 -12.44 0.14
C SER A 66 -13.77 -11.12 0.85
N LEU A 67 -12.52 -10.85 1.22
CA LEU A 67 -12.06 -9.55 1.70
C LEU A 67 -10.85 -9.17 0.85
N HIS A 68 -10.89 -8.00 0.22
CA HIS A 68 -9.82 -7.49 -0.63
C HIS A 68 -9.10 -6.37 0.10
N VAL A 69 -7.83 -6.58 0.41
CA VAL A 69 -6.94 -5.55 0.97
C VAL A 69 -6.19 -4.91 -0.20
N CYS A 70 -6.68 -3.77 -0.67
CA CYS A 70 -6.13 -3.05 -1.83
C CYS A 70 -5.09 -1.99 -1.47
N ASN A 71 -5.00 -1.62 -0.19
CA ASN A 71 -3.94 -0.78 0.36
C ASN A 71 -3.74 -1.15 1.83
N ALA A 72 -2.50 -1.05 2.31
CA ALA A 72 -2.14 -1.25 3.71
C ALA A 72 -1.20 -0.12 4.17
N PRO A 73 -1.23 0.24 5.46
CA PRO A 73 -0.43 1.35 5.98
C PRO A 73 1.08 1.05 5.90
N SER A 74 1.87 2.11 5.75
CA SER A 74 3.33 2.03 5.71
C SER A 74 3.93 2.10 7.14
N PRO A 75 5.01 1.34 7.44
CA PRO A 75 5.67 0.35 6.59
C PRO A 75 5.02 -1.03 6.76
N ALA A 76 4.32 -1.50 5.72
CA ALA A 76 3.56 -2.75 5.75
C ALA A 76 4.44 -3.98 6.00
N ALA A 77 5.67 -3.98 5.49
CA ALA A 77 6.59 -5.11 5.67
C ALA A 77 6.98 -5.31 7.15
N THR A 78 7.33 -4.23 7.84
CA THR A 78 7.75 -4.29 9.25
C THR A 78 6.56 -4.50 10.20
N ALA A 79 5.38 -4.00 9.83
CA ALA A 79 4.14 -4.16 10.60
C ALA A 79 3.27 -5.33 10.11
N SER A 80 3.84 -6.28 9.36
CA SER A 80 3.07 -7.34 8.67
C SER A 80 2.28 -8.23 9.63
N ILE A 81 2.83 -8.56 10.80
CA ILE A 81 2.17 -9.38 11.83
C ILE A 81 0.93 -8.67 12.40
N PRO A 82 1.03 -7.46 13.01
CA PRO A 82 -0.15 -6.79 13.55
C PRO A 82 -1.17 -6.41 12.47
N ILE A 83 -0.72 -6.10 11.25
CA ILE A 83 -1.63 -5.90 10.09
C ILE A 83 -2.40 -7.20 9.80
N GLY A 84 -1.72 -8.35 9.79
CA GLY A 84 -2.33 -9.65 9.59
C GLY A 84 -3.35 -10.00 10.67
N GLU A 85 -3.03 -9.72 11.95
CA GLU A 85 -3.95 -9.91 13.08
C GLU A 85 -5.22 -9.06 12.94
N ALA A 86 -5.06 -7.77 12.60
CA ALA A 86 -6.18 -6.87 12.37
C ALA A 86 -7.09 -7.35 11.22
N ILE A 87 -6.50 -7.79 10.11
CA ILE A 87 -7.25 -8.35 8.97
C ILE A 87 -7.98 -9.65 9.37
N ALA A 88 -7.32 -10.53 10.13
CA ALA A 88 -7.91 -11.79 10.58
C ALA A 88 -9.11 -11.56 11.49
N GLN A 89 -9.01 -10.61 12.42
CA GLN A 89 -10.11 -10.23 13.31
C GLN A 89 -11.32 -9.70 12.51
N GLU A 90 -11.08 -8.80 11.54
CA GLU A 90 -12.12 -8.24 10.66
C GLU A 90 -12.88 -9.35 9.89
N ILE A 91 -12.17 -10.38 9.42
CA ILE A 91 -12.76 -11.54 8.74
C ILE A 91 -13.67 -12.32 9.70
N VAL A 92 -13.19 -12.62 10.90
CA VAL A 92 -13.96 -13.38 11.90
C VAL A 92 -15.26 -12.66 12.22
N GLU A 93 -15.19 -11.37 12.57
CA GLU A 93 -16.36 -10.57 12.94
C GLU A 93 -17.38 -10.54 11.79
N ARG A 94 -16.95 -10.30 10.55
CA ARG A 94 -17.88 -10.19 9.41
C ARG A 94 -18.52 -11.52 9.01
N PHE A 95 -17.75 -12.60 8.94
CA PHE A 95 -18.26 -13.88 8.45
C PHE A 95 -18.98 -14.70 9.53
N GLN A 96 -18.74 -14.45 10.82
CA GLN A 96 -19.57 -15.02 11.88
C GLN A 96 -21.01 -14.46 11.86
N HIS A 97 -21.19 -13.17 11.60
CA HIS A 97 -22.52 -12.57 11.48
C HIS A 97 -23.31 -13.10 10.26
N GLN A 98 -22.65 -13.39 9.14
CA GLN A 98 -23.30 -14.06 8.01
C GLN A 98 -23.77 -15.47 8.35
N LYS A 99 -22.98 -16.24 9.11
CA LYS A 99 -23.39 -17.58 9.56
C LYS A 99 -24.65 -17.50 10.42
N THR A 100 -24.69 -16.62 11.42
CA THR A 100 -25.86 -16.46 12.31
C THR A 100 -27.13 -16.01 11.58
N LEU A 101 -27.01 -15.13 10.57
CA LEU A 101 -28.15 -14.69 9.74
C LEU A 101 -28.66 -15.80 8.82
N VAL A 102 -27.79 -16.66 8.31
CA VAL A 102 -28.18 -17.82 7.50
C VAL A 102 -28.89 -18.86 8.37
N TYR A 103 -28.35 -19.20 9.55
CA TYR A 103 -28.98 -20.14 10.48
C TYR A 103 -30.37 -19.67 10.94
N LYS A 104 -30.55 -18.38 11.27
CA LYS A 104 -31.89 -17.86 11.62
C LYS A 104 -32.91 -17.93 10.49
N LYS A 105 -32.46 -17.88 9.23
CA LYS A 105 -33.36 -17.91 8.07
C LYS A 105 -33.82 -19.34 7.73
N GLU A 106 -33.02 -20.35 8.06
CA GLU A 106 -33.37 -21.77 7.84
C GLU A 106 -34.26 -22.35 8.96
N GLU A 107 -34.23 -21.79 10.17
CA GLU A 107 -35.10 -22.23 11.29
C GLU A 107 -36.50 -21.55 11.32
N SER A 108 -36.85 -20.76 10.29
CA SER A 108 -38.14 -20.05 10.21
C SER A 108 -39.10 -20.63 9.16
N ILE A 109 -38.95 -21.91 8.79
CA ILE A 109 -39.87 -22.65 7.91
C ILE A 109 -40.68 -23.63 8.76
#